data_AF-A0A9W6X0B3-F1
#
_entry.id   AF-A0A9W6X0B3-F1
#
_cell.length_a   1.000
_cell.length_b   1.000
_cell.length_c   1.000
_cell.angle_alpha   90.00
_cell.angle_beta   90.00
_cell.angle_gamma   90.00
#
_symmetry.space_group_name_H-M   'P 1'
#
loop_
_entity.id
_entity.type
_entity.pdbx_description
1 polymer ?
#
loop_
_entity_poly.entity_id
_entity_poly.type
_entity_poly.pdbx_seq_one_letter_code
_entity_poly.pdbx_strand_id
1 'polypeptide(L)'
;MRLAQQLPVLRPTKQDATMLHNLAETLATHNIEQYNTLLVTKDGLAGPARWREVRRRDGVRAYKERMVATKQGPTTLLLGTIEGKLQDTMYGVVATTDEAMKMKSACTNDGVQDSKVLCEIPRPTFEDPFRHISVKWRLYESKSDHVSLDATGIVETAKRAGWLQHFAFRGIFGGSKLRDRLRDRAP
;
A
#
# COMPACT_ATOMS: atom_id res chain seq x y z
N MET A 1 -5.42 -19.94 17.09
CA MET A 1 -3.95 -19.86 17.01
C MET A 1 -3.59 -18.72 16.06
N ARG A 2 -2.76 -17.75 16.46
CA ARG A 2 -2.36 -16.64 15.58
C ARG A 2 -1.23 -17.11 14.66
N LEU A 3 -1.48 -17.14 13.35
CA LEU A 3 -0.51 -17.59 12.34
C LEU A 3 0.68 -16.63 12.22
N ALA A 4 0.47 -15.33 12.48
CA ALA A 4 1.53 -14.33 12.50
C ALA A 4 2.66 -14.66 13.50
N GLN A 5 2.34 -15.28 14.64
CA GLN A 5 3.35 -15.65 15.64
C GLN A 5 4.32 -16.73 15.14
N GLN A 6 3.93 -17.51 14.13
CA GLN A 6 4.73 -18.59 13.57
C GLN A 6 5.63 -18.14 12.41
N LEU A 7 5.41 -16.93 11.89
CA LEU A 7 6.19 -16.41 10.77
C LEU A 7 7.51 -15.81 11.28
N PRO A 8 8.65 -16.04 10.60
CA PRO A 8 9.91 -15.42 10.99
C PRO A 8 9.92 -13.92 10.64
N VAL A 9 10.74 -13.16 11.36
CA VAL A 9 11.14 -11.82 10.91
C VAL A 9 12.19 -12.00 9.82
N LEU A 10 11.95 -11.40 8.65
CA LEU A 10 12.88 -11.45 7.53
C LEU A 10 14.04 -10.49 7.79
N ARG A 11 15.27 -10.98 7.60
CA ARG A 11 16.48 -10.17 7.59
C ARG A 11 17.02 -10.13 6.16
N PRO A 12 16.60 -9.16 5.33
CA PRO A 12 17.09 -9.06 3.96
C PRO A 12 18.60 -8.77 3.96
N THR A 13 19.31 -9.29 2.96
CA THR A 13 20.71 -8.90 2.73
C THR A 13 20.77 -7.41 2.37
N LYS A 14 21.95 -6.78 2.48
CA LYS A 14 22.11 -5.38 2.02
C LYS A 14 21.71 -5.22 0.56
N GLN A 15 22.02 -6.20 -0.28
CA GLN A 15 21.66 -6.21 -1.69
C GLN A 15 20.14 -6.30 -1.89
N ASP A 16 19.47 -7.25 -1.22
CA ASP A 16 18.01 -7.39 -1.31
C ASP A 16 17.28 -6.14 -0.79
N ALA A 17 17.79 -5.55 0.29
CA ALA A 17 17.25 -4.32 0.85
C ALA A 17 17.33 -3.17 -0.16
N THR A 18 18.47 -2.98 -0.82
CA THR A 18 18.64 -2.00 -1.90
C THR A 18 17.71 -2.28 -3.08
N MET A 19 17.57 -3.55 -3.49
CA MET A 19 16.66 -3.92 -4.58
C MET A 19 15.19 -3.60 -4.24
N LEU A 20 14.74 -3.94 -3.04
CA LEU A 20 13.38 -3.64 -2.57
C LEU A 20 13.14 -2.13 -2.46
N HIS A 21 14.15 -1.37 -2.02
CA HIS A 21 14.07 0.08 -1.96
C HIS A 21 13.91 0.70 -3.35
N ASN A 22 14.79 0.34 -4.29
CA ASN A 22 14.73 0.83 -5.67
C ASN A 22 13.43 0.44 -6.36
N LEU A 23 12.92 -0.77 -6.08
CA LEU A 23 11.64 -1.23 -6.59
C LEU A 23 10.48 -0.37 -6.05
N ALA A 24 10.46 -0.11 -4.73
CA ALA A 24 9.46 0.75 -4.11
C ALA A 24 9.50 2.17 -4.69
N GLU A 25 10.68 2.76 -4.87
CA GLU A 25 10.84 4.11 -5.45
C GLU A 25 10.39 4.15 -6.92
N THR A 26 10.81 3.18 -7.74
CA THR A 26 10.39 3.07 -9.15
C THR A 26 8.88 2.99 -9.25
N LEU A 27 8.26 2.16 -8.42
CA LEU A 27 6.83 1.96 -8.41
C LEU A 27 6.09 3.20 -7.88
N ALA A 28 6.62 3.88 -6.88
CA ALA A 28 6.06 5.14 -6.39
C ALA A 28 6.06 6.20 -7.49
N THR A 29 7.21 6.42 -8.13
CA THR A 29 7.36 7.38 -9.23
C THR A 29 6.40 7.06 -10.38
N HIS A 30 6.36 5.81 -10.83
CA HIS A 30 5.49 5.41 -11.92
C HIS A 30 4.01 5.68 -11.61
N ASN A 31 3.57 5.39 -10.39
CA ASN A 31 2.19 5.62 -9.99
C ASN A 31 1.86 7.11 -9.80
N ILE A 32 2.81 7.93 -9.35
CA ILE A 32 2.65 9.40 -9.31
C ILE A 32 2.50 9.95 -10.72
N GLU A 33 3.34 9.50 -11.66
CA GLU A 33 3.24 9.87 -13.07
C GLU A 33 1.89 9.44 -13.66
N GLN A 34 1.47 8.20 -13.43
CA GLN A 34 0.15 7.71 -13.84
C GLN A 34 -0.98 8.56 -13.25
N TYR A 35 -0.91 8.92 -11.97
CA TYR A 35 -1.89 9.81 -11.34
C TYR A 35 -1.90 11.19 -12.01
N ASN A 36 -0.73 11.75 -12.32
CA ASN A 36 -0.62 13.06 -12.98
C ASN A 36 -1.20 13.06 -14.40
N THR A 37 -1.30 11.89 -15.05
CA THR A 37 -2.02 11.75 -16.33
C THR A 37 -3.54 11.69 -16.19
N LEU A 38 -4.08 11.58 -14.96
CA LEU A 38 -5.52 11.56 -14.74
C LEU A 38 -6.10 12.93 -15.05
N LEU A 39 -6.93 12.96 -16.09
CA LEU A 39 -7.79 14.10 -16.38
C LEU A 39 -8.90 14.14 -15.34
N VAL A 40 -8.70 14.97 -14.32
CA VAL A 40 -9.71 15.27 -13.30
C VAL A 40 -10.32 16.64 -13.63
N THR A 41 -11.64 16.72 -13.71
CA THR A 41 -12.35 17.98 -13.95
C THR A 41 -12.19 18.92 -12.75
N LYS A 42 -12.52 20.21 -12.92
CA LYS A 42 -12.51 21.18 -11.82
C LYS A 42 -13.41 20.77 -10.64
N ASP A 43 -14.46 20.00 -10.91
CA ASP A 43 -15.40 19.47 -9.90
C ASP A 43 -14.91 18.15 -9.25
N GLY A 44 -13.67 17.75 -9.54
CA GLY A 44 -13.04 16.56 -8.98
C GLY A 44 -13.54 15.24 -9.58
N LEU A 45 -14.07 15.25 -10.81
CA LEU A 45 -14.53 14.05 -11.50
C LEU A 45 -13.44 13.48 -12.41
N ALA A 46 -13.22 12.17 -12.35
CA ALA A 46 -12.35 11.51 -13.31
C ALA A 46 -12.97 11.51 -14.71
N GLY A 47 -12.16 11.65 -15.75
CA GLY A 47 -12.60 11.67 -17.15
C GLY A 47 -13.49 10.47 -17.50
N PRO A 48 -14.75 10.70 -17.96
CA PRO A 48 -15.76 9.64 -18.10
C PRO A 48 -15.45 8.65 -19.24
N ALA A 49 -14.58 9.02 -20.18
CA ALA A 49 -14.11 8.15 -21.25
C ALA A 49 -13.31 6.94 -20.71
N ARG A 50 -12.53 7.16 -19.65
CA ARG A 50 -11.67 6.12 -19.05
C ARG A 50 -12.28 5.54 -17.78
N TRP A 51 -13.00 6.34 -17.00
CA TRP A 51 -13.48 5.96 -15.67
C TRP A 51 -15.00 5.86 -15.61
N ARG A 52 -15.51 4.82 -14.93
CA ARG A 52 -16.93 4.67 -14.60
C ARG A 52 -17.08 4.71 -13.09
N GLU A 53 -17.84 5.67 -12.59
CA GLU A 53 -18.18 5.74 -11.16
C GLU A 53 -19.00 4.49 -10.79
N VAL A 54 -18.59 3.79 -9.74
CA VAL A 54 -19.26 2.58 -9.24
C VAL A 54 -19.87 2.79 -7.86
N ARG A 55 -19.35 3.76 -7.08
CA ARG A 55 -19.86 4.06 -5.74
C ARG A 55 -19.49 5.49 -5.33
N ARG A 56 -20.36 6.10 -4.54
CA ARG A 56 -20.07 7.36 -3.84
C ARG A 56 -20.50 7.25 -2.38
N ARG A 57 -19.66 7.72 -1.46
CA ARG A 57 -19.92 7.75 -0.03
C ARG A 57 -19.09 8.86 0.63
N ASP A 58 -19.71 9.67 1.47
CA ASP A 58 -19.03 10.66 2.33
C ASP A 58 -18.04 11.56 1.55
N GLY A 59 -18.44 12.04 0.37
CA GLY A 59 -17.59 12.87 -0.49
C GLY A 59 -16.51 12.13 -1.30
N VAL A 60 -16.30 10.83 -1.04
CA VAL A 60 -15.38 9.96 -1.79
C VAL A 60 -16.13 9.22 -2.90
N ARG A 61 -15.54 9.19 -4.10
CA ARG A 61 -16.03 8.54 -5.32
C ARG A 61 -15.09 7.41 -5.70
N ALA A 62 -15.64 6.22 -5.89
CA ALA A 62 -14.94 5.05 -6.39
C ALA A 62 -15.24 4.86 -7.88
N TYR A 63 -14.20 4.70 -8.67
CA TYR A 63 -14.25 4.49 -10.10
C TYR A 63 -13.62 3.16 -10.48
N LYS A 64 -14.20 2.50 -11.47
CA LYS A 64 -13.60 1.36 -12.16
C LYS A 64 -13.21 1.79 -13.57
N GLU A 65 -12.03 1.36 -14.01
CA GLU A 65 -11.57 1.65 -15.37
C GLU A 65 -12.47 0.94 -16.40
N ARG A 66 -12.84 1.66 -17.47
CA ARG A 66 -13.71 1.15 -18.55
C ARG A 66 -12.96 0.26 -19.54
N MET A 67 -11.71 0.61 -19.83
CA MET A 67 -10.87 -0.09 -20.81
C MET A 67 -9.61 -0.60 -20.11
N VAL A 68 -9.32 -1.89 -20.24
CA VAL A 68 -8.05 -2.50 -19.81
C VAL A 68 -6.98 -2.10 -20.82
N ALA A 69 -6.65 -0.81 -20.88
CA ALA A 69 -5.52 -0.31 -21.63
C ALA A 69 -4.27 -0.75 -20.86
N THR A 70 -3.74 -1.91 -21.27
CA THR A 70 -2.63 -2.68 -20.68
C THR A 70 -2.89 -3.20 -19.26
N LYS A 71 -2.47 -4.45 -18.98
CA LYS A 71 -2.63 -5.12 -17.67
C LYS A 71 -1.82 -4.47 -16.52
N GLN A 72 -1.34 -3.23 -16.70
CA GLN A 72 -0.31 -2.60 -15.87
C GLN A 72 -0.80 -1.32 -15.16
N GLY A 73 -2.08 -0.93 -15.31
CA GLY A 73 -2.66 0.24 -14.65
C GLY A 73 -3.53 -0.10 -13.43
N PRO A 74 -3.77 0.87 -12.53
CA PRO A 74 -4.71 0.72 -11.43
C PRO A 74 -6.13 0.51 -11.96
N THR A 75 -6.71 -0.65 -11.67
CA THR A 75 -8.06 -1.01 -12.15
C THR A 75 -9.19 -0.29 -11.42
N THR A 76 -8.86 0.35 -10.28
CA THR A 76 -9.79 1.06 -9.40
C THR A 76 -9.14 2.37 -8.96
N LEU A 77 -9.92 3.45 -8.94
CA LEU A 77 -9.51 4.78 -8.51
C LEU A 77 -10.48 5.29 -7.44
N LEU A 78 -9.92 5.82 -6.34
CA LEU A 78 -10.68 6.53 -5.32
C LEU A 78 -10.31 8.02 -5.38
N LEU A 79 -11.31 8.88 -5.51
CA LEU A 79 -11.14 10.34 -5.52
C LEU A 79 -12.07 10.97 -4.50
N GLY A 80 -11.53 11.84 -3.66
CA GLY A 80 -12.29 12.58 -2.67
C GLY A 80 -11.41 13.58 -1.97
N THR A 81 -12.01 14.33 -1.05
CA THR A 81 -11.32 15.29 -0.19
C THR A 81 -11.49 14.87 1.25
N ILE A 82 -10.44 15.04 2.05
CA ILE A 82 -10.44 14.81 3.49
C ILE A 82 -10.17 16.16 4.14
N GLU A 83 -10.98 16.52 5.13
CA GLU A 83 -10.75 17.71 5.94
C GLU A 83 -9.69 17.43 7.02
N GLY A 84 -8.71 18.32 7.15
CA GLY A 84 -7.65 18.20 8.14
C GLY A 84 -6.25 18.43 7.57
N LYS A 85 -5.23 18.21 8.40
CA LYS A 85 -3.84 18.26 7.93
C LYS A 85 -3.48 16.93 7.28
N LEU A 86 -2.66 17.00 6.23
CA LEU A 86 -2.13 15.79 5.59
C LEU A 86 -1.43 14.86 6.60
N GLN A 87 -0.66 15.43 7.52
CA GLN A 87 0.05 14.68 8.56
C GLN A 87 -0.90 13.84 9.43
N ASP A 88 -2.05 14.41 9.83
CA ASP A 88 -3.06 13.71 10.62
C ASP A 88 -3.62 12.50 9.86
N THR A 89 -3.79 12.65 8.54
CA THR A 89 -4.21 11.55 7.66
C THR A 89 -3.11 10.48 7.53
N MET A 90 -1.84 10.87 7.42
CA MET A 90 -0.72 9.93 7.30
C MET A 90 -0.60 9.00 8.51
N TYR A 91 -0.86 9.50 9.74
CA TYR A 91 -0.84 8.67 10.95
C TYR A 91 -1.88 7.53 10.95
N GLY A 92 -3.02 7.72 10.26
CA GLY A 92 -4.01 6.65 10.09
C GLY A 92 -3.63 5.61 9.03
N VAL A 93 -2.68 5.91 8.16
CA VAL A 93 -2.36 5.08 6.99
C VAL A 93 -1.06 4.31 7.15
N VAL A 94 -0.05 4.97 7.74
CA VAL A 94 1.26 4.40 8.02
C VAL A 94 1.15 3.48 9.23
N ALA A 95 1.16 2.17 8.96
CA ALA A 95 1.20 1.13 9.99
C ALA A 95 2.55 0.40 9.88
N THR A 96 3.50 0.74 10.75
CA THR A 96 4.87 0.18 10.74
C THR A 96 5.03 -1.02 11.67
N THR A 97 4.12 -1.23 12.62
CA THR A 97 4.16 -2.35 13.57
C THR A 97 2.97 -3.29 13.40
N ASP A 98 3.10 -4.51 13.94
CA ASP A 98 2.01 -5.51 13.95
C ASP A 98 0.77 -4.98 14.68
N GLU A 99 0.95 -4.26 15.78
CA GLU A 99 -0.12 -3.63 16.55
C GLU A 99 -0.81 -2.53 15.74
N ALA A 100 -0.03 -1.67 15.08
CA ALA A 100 -0.57 -0.62 14.23
C ALA A 100 -1.33 -1.19 13.03
N MET A 101 -0.86 -2.31 12.45
CA MET A 101 -1.57 -3.00 11.37
C MET A 101 -2.92 -3.57 11.84
N LYS A 102 -2.96 -4.17 13.03
CA LYS A 102 -4.21 -4.67 13.63
C LYS A 102 -5.18 -3.54 13.95
N MET A 103 -4.68 -2.44 14.52
CA MET A 103 -5.49 -1.25 14.81
C MET A 103 -6.07 -0.67 13.51
N LYS A 104 -5.23 -0.51 12.48
CA LYS A 104 -5.68 -0.05 11.16
C LYS A 104 -6.78 -0.94 10.59
N SER A 105 -6.59 -2.27 10.61
CA SER A 105 -7.57 -3.23 10.11
C SER A 105 -8.90 -3.18 10.87
N ALA A 106 -8.86 -3.04 12.20
CA ALA A 106 -10.05 -2.90 13.02
C ALA A 106 -10.84 -1.62 12.69
N CYS A 107 -10.16 -0.52 12.35
CA CYS A 107 -10.81 0.73 11.95
C CYS A 107 -11.36 0.70 10.51
N THR A 108 -10.67 0.02 9.58
CA THR A 108 -11.06 -0.03 8.17
C THR A 108 -12.04 -1.16 7.86
N ASN A 109 -12.12 -2.17 8.73
CA ASN A 109 -12.88 -3.40 8.52
C ASN A 109 -12.54 -4.05 7.16
N ASP A 110 -11.25 -4.16 6.87
CA ASP A 110 -10.69 -4.62 5.58
C ASP A 110 -10.67 -6.14 5.40
N GLY A 111 -11.24 -6.90 6.34
CA GLY A 111 -11.30 -8.36 6.31
C GLY A 111 -9.95 -9.05 6.51
N VAL A 112 -8.93 -8.34 7.02
CA VAL A 112 -7.66 -8.93 7.44
C VAL A 112 -7.87 -9.62 8.78
N GLN A 113 -7.63 -10.94 8.80
CA GLN A 113 -7.80 -11.79 9.96
C GLN A 113 -6.52 -11.91 10.80
N ASP A 114 -5.36 -11.92 10.13
CA ASP A 114 -4.05 -11.91 10.79
C ASP A 114 -3.04 -11.18 9.91
N SER A 115 -2.04 -10.56 10.54
CA SER A 115 -1.03 -9.81 9.81
C SER A 115 0.29 -9.69 10.55
N LYS A 116 1.35 -9.48 9.78
CA LYS A 116 2.71 -9.31 10.31
C LYS A 116 3.58 -8.44 9.41
N VAL A 117 4.36 -7.58 10.03
CA VAL A 117 5.50 -6.90 9.40
C VAL A 117 6.67 -7.89 9.36
N LEU A 118 7.05 -8.29 8.15
CA LEU A 118 8.13 -9.25 7.93
C LEU A 118 9.50 -8.56 7.97
N CYS A 119 9.63 -7.38 7.36
CA CYS A 119 10.82 -6.53 7.49
C CYS A 119 10.51 -5.07 7.17
N GLU A 120 11.34 -4.16 7.69
CA GLU A 120 11.31 -2.71 7.43
C GLU A 120 12.61 -2.27 6.75
N ILE A 121 12.54 -1.37 5.77
CA ILE A 121 13.64 -0.98 4.89
C ILE A 121 13.49 0.48 4.43
N PRO A 122 14.44 1.37 4.70
CA PRO A 122 14.91 1.69 6.04
C PRO A 122 13.76 2.08 6.98
N ARG A 123 14.05 2.08 8.29
CA ARG A 123 13.10 2.50 9.34
C ARG A 123 12.79 4.01 9.21
N PRO A 124 11.55 4.46 9.49
CA PRO A 124 11.23 5.89 9.53
C PRO A 124 12.10 6.62 10.56
N THR A 125 12.44 7.87 10.27
CA THR A 125 13.24 8.73 11.16
C THR A 125 12.37 9.84 11.76
N PHE A 126 12.90 10.56 12.75
CA PHE A 126 12.19 11.72 13.30
C PHE A 126 12.02 12.85 12.27
N GLU A 127 13.01 13.01 11.38
CA GLU A 127 13.02 14.00 10.32
C GLU A 127 12.04 13.66 9.19
N ASP A 128 11.88 12.38 8.89
CA ASP A 128 10.94 11.87 7.89
C ASP A 128 10.13 10.69 8.46
N PRO A 129 9.10 10.98 9.28
CA PRO A 129 8.34 9.96 10.02
C PRO A 129 7.41 9.14 9.13
N PHE A 130 7.16 9.59 7.90
CA PHE A 130 6.21 8.95 6.98
C PHE A 130 6.89 8.20 5.84
N ARG A 131 8.18 8.44 5.59
CA ARG A 131 8.98 7.65 4.65
C ARG A 131 9.29 6.29 5.25
N HIS A 132 8.66 5.29 4.66
CA HIS A 132 8.70 3.93 5.16
C HIS A 132 8.54 2.96 4.01
N ILE A 133 9.38 1.93 3.96
CA ILE A 133 9.14 0.76 3.11
C ILE A 133 9.21 -0.49 3.98
N SER A 134 8.32 -1.44 3.75
CA SER A 134 8.23 -2.67 4.52
C SER A 134 7.70 -3.82 3.68
N VAL A 135 8.06 -5.04 4.05
CA VAL A 135 7.39 -6.24 3.54
C VAL A 135 6.41 -6.71 4.59
N LYS A 136 5.15 -6.89 4.20
CA LYS A 136 4.06 -7.28 5.10
C LYS A 136 3.34 -8.50 4.60
N TRP A 137 2.97 -9.36 5.54
CA TRP A 137 2.09 -10.50 5.31
C TRP A 137 0.71 -10.21 5.87
N ARG A 138 -0.33 -10.57 5.12
CA ARG A 138 -1.72 -10.47 5.54
C ARG A 138 -2.48 -11.74 5.16
N LEU A 139 -3.25 -12.25 6.11
CA LEU A 139 -4.24 -13.31 5.92
C LEU A 139 -5.64 -12.70 5.93
N TYR A 140 -6.45 -13.01 4.94
CA TYR A 140 -7.82 -12.53 4.84
C TYR A 140 -8.83 -13.60 5.25
N GLU A 141 -10.05 -13.19 5.58
CA GLU A 141 -11.19 -14.08 5.90
C GLU A 141 -11.47 -15.12 4.80
N SER A 142 -11.17 -14.78 3.55
CA SER A 142 -11.23 -15.69 2.40
C SER A 142 -10.19 -16.84 2.44
N LYS A 143 -9.39 -16.91 3.52
CA LYS A 143 -8.24 -17.81 3.69
C LYS A 143 -7.13 -17.62 2.67
N SER A 144 -7.15 -16.50 1.95
CA SER A 144 -6.05 -16.12 1.06
C SER A 144 -5.00 -15.35 1.84
N ASP A 145 -3.73 -15.74 1.67
CA ASP A 145 -2.59 -15.04 2.21
C ASP A 145 -1.80 -14.32 1.11
N HIS A 146 -1.32 -13.12 1.44
CA HIS A 146 -0.57 -12.28 0.51
C HIS A 146 0.62 -11.65 1.21
N VAL A 147 1.69 -11.48 0.45
CA VAL A 147 2.88 -10.76 0.87
C VAL A 147 2.99 -9.53 -0.02
N SER A 148 3.14 -8.37 0.60
CA SER A 148 3.25 -7.11 -0.12
C SER A 148 4.43 -6.28 0.28
N LEU A 149 5.00 -5.60 -0.71
CA LEU A 149 5.88 -4.48 -0.50
C LEU A 149 5.01 -3.23 -0.31
N ASP A 150 5.09 -2.65 0.88
CA ASP A 150 4.37 -1.45 1.25
C ASP A 150 5.34 -0.28 1.36
N ALA A 151 5.07 0.79 0.63
CA ALA A 151 5.84 2.03 0.66
C ALA A 151 4.91 3.22 0.95
N THR A 152 5.38 4.15 1.78
CA THR A 152 4.71 5.41 2.10
C THR A 152 5.73 6.55 2.14
N GLY A 153 5.26 7.77 1.89
CA GLY A 153 6.05 8.99 1.94
C GLY A 153 5.19 10.20 1.58
N ILE A 154 5.73 11.39 1.80
CA ILE A 154 5.11 12.65 1.35
C ILE A 154 6.02 13.24 0.27
N VAL A 155 5.42 13.63 -0.85
CA VAL A 155 6.09 14.41 -1.89
C VAL A 155 5.45 15.77 -1.96
N GLU A 156 6.23 16.82 -1.74
CA GLU A 156 5.79 18.19 -1.94
C GLU A 156 5.83 18.52 -3.43
N THR A 157 4.70 18.99 -3.95
CA THR A 157 4.62 19.48 -5.33
C THR A 157 4.47 21.00 -5.32
N ALA A 158 4.82 21.66 -6.43
CA ALA A 158 4.65 23.11 -6.59
C ALA A 158 3.20 23.62 -6.35
N LYS A 159 2.21 22.72 -6.30
CA LYS A 159 0.81 23.00 -5.97
C LYS A 159 0.45 22.84 -4.48
N ARG A 160 1.41 22.61 -3.58
CA ARG A 160 1.19 22.35 -2.14
C ARG A 160 0.17 21.22 -1.86
N ALA A 161 0.10 20.25 -2.76
CA ALA A 161 -0.63 19.01 -2.53
C ALA A 161 0.39 17.96 -2.12
N GLY A 162 0.39 17.58 -0.84
CA GLY A 162 1.14 16.42 -0.41
C GLY A 162 0.32 15.16 -0.67
N TRP A 163 0.99 14.16 -1.23
CA TRP A 163 0.36 12.91 -1.63
C TRP A 163 0.43 11.89 -0.50
N LEU A 164 -0.69 11.23 -0.26
CA LEU A 164 -0.76 9.99 0.51
C LEU A 164 -0.69 8.83 -0.48
N GLN A 165 0.35 8.01 -0.39
CA GLN A 165 0.38 6.77 -1.14
C GLN A 165 0.72 5.60 -0.23
N HIS A 166 -0.22 4.66 -0.14
CA HIS A 166 0.00 3.35 0.43
C HIS A 166 -0.01 2.36 -0.72
N PHE A 167 1.16 1.88 -1.09
CA PHE A 167 1.24 0.72 -1.97
C PHE A 167 1.12 -0.54 -1.14
N ALA A 168 0.46 -1.53 -1.71
CA ALA A 168 0.67 -2.91 -1.36
C ALA A 168 0.84 -3.63 -2.69
N PHE A 169 2.08 -3.92 -3.10
CA PHE A 169 2.29 -4.76 -4.26
C PHE A 169 1.83 -6.16 -3.91
N ARG A 170 0.75 -6.63 -4.51
CA ARG A 170 0.38 -8.04 -4.42
C ARG A 170 1.39 -8.85 -5.24
N GLY A 171 2.52 -9.16 -4.63
CA GLY A 171 3.38 -10.23 -5.10
C GLY A 171 2.58 -11.51 -4.98
N ILE A 172 2.25 -12.14 -6.11
CA ILE A 172 1.62 -13.46 -6.13
C ILE A 172 2.69 -14.49 -5.73
N PHE A 173 3.18 -14.41 -4.51
CA PHE A 173 3.74 -15.54 -3.82
C PHE A 173 2.63 -16.00 -2.89
N GLY A 174 1.82 -16.95 -3.36
CA GLY A 174 0.88 -17.64 -2.48
C GLY A 174 1.64 -18.08 -1.23
N GLY A 175 1.14 -17.73 -0.05
CA GLY A 175 1.93 -17.85 1.17
C GLY A 175 2.22 -19.30 1.58
N SER A 176 1.65 -20.30 0.88
CA SER A 176 2.15 -21.67 0.89
C SER A 176 3.61 -21.77 0.42
N LYS A 177 3.96 -21.16 -0.72
CA LYS A 177 5.33 -21.15 -1.26
C LYS A 177 6.32 -20.35 -0.41
N LEU A 178 5.87 -19.31 0.28
CA LEU A 178 6.74 -18.56 1.20
C LEU A 178 6.98 -19.36 2.48
N ARG A 179 5.96 -20.06 3.00
CA ARG A 179 6.07 -20.93 4.18
C ARG A 179 7.03 -22.10 3.94
N ASP A 180 6.98 -22.71 2.76
CA ASP A 180 7.89 -23.80 2.38
C ASP A 180 9.34 -23.29 2.23
N ARG A 181 9.54 -22.14 1.54
CA ARG A 181 10.89 -21.55 1.37
C ARG A 181 11.50 -20.97 2.64
N LEU A 182 10.68 -20.52 3.60
CA LEU A 182 11.16 -20.03 4.89
C LEU A 182 11.44 -21.17 5.88
N ARG A 183 10.80 -22.33 5.70
CA ARG A 183 11.13 -23.55 6.43
C ARG A 183 12.47 -24.14 5.97
N ASP A 184 12.77 -24.06 4.68
CA ASP A 184 14.03 -24.53 4.09
C ASP A 184 15.25 -23.60 4.31
N ARG A 185 15.05 -22.42 4.92
CA ARG A 185 16.11 -21.43 5.20
C ARG A 185 16.32 -21.12 6.68
N ALA A 186 15.62 -21.80 7.58
CA ALA A 186 15.97 -21.78 9.00
C ALA A 186 17.13 -22.76 9.23
N PRO A 187 18.23 -22.36 9.90
CA PRO A 187 19.29 -23.29 10.30
C PRO A 187 18.77 -24.34 11.29
#